data_AF-A0A971BSN4-F1
#
_entry.id   AF-A0A971BSN4-F1
#
_cell.length_a   1.000
_cell.length_b   1.000
_cell.length_c   1.000
_cell.angle_alpha   90.00
_cell.angle_beta   90.00
_cell.angle_gamma   90.00
#
_symmetry.space_group_name_H-M   'P 1'
#
loop_
_entity.id
_entity.type
_entity.pdbx_description
1 polymer ?
#
loop_
_entity_poly.entity_id
_entity_poly.type
_entity_poly.pdbx_seq_one_letter_code
_entity_poly.pdbx_strand_id
1 'polypeptide(L)'
;MTNYGHYSPAQPVQSAPVYAAPVYAAPQQRDPADSVGSWMLTIFLLGLPLVGLIYLLVVAFGGSSSESKQNFARASLIWYLISIVLTIILFVVLAASGAAFFNWVVEFDTAQTPR
;
A
#
# COMPACT_ATOMS: atom_id res chain seq x y z
N MET A 1 63.85 58.37 13.43
CA MET A 1 63.56 56.93 13.31
C MET A 1 62.95 56.71 11.93
N THR A 2 63.69 56.05 11.05
CA THR A 2 63.32 55.80 9.63
C THR A 2 62.36 54.61 9.55
N ASN A 3 61.16 54.84 8.99
CA ASN A 3 60.17 53.79 8.78
C ASN A 3 60.40 53.17 7.39
N TYR A 4 60.97 51.96 7.34
CA TYR A 4 61.16 51.22 6.10
C TYR A 4 59.84 50.57 5.70
N GLY A 5 59.19 51.11 4.67
CA GLY A 5 57.98 50.54 4.09
C GLY A 5 58.27 49.21 3.41
N HIS A 6 57.83 48.11 4.04
CA HIS A 6 57.84 46.79 3.43
C HIS A 6 56.70 46.69 2.40
N TYR A 7 57.04 46.69 1.11
CA TYR A 7 56.11 46.32 0.05
C TYR A 7 56.06 44.79 -0.05
N SER A 8 54.89 44.18 0.19
CA SER A 8 54.61 42.79 -0.20
C SER A 8 54.12 42.75 -1.66
N PRO A 9 54.64 41.87 -2.53
CA PRO A 9 54.13 41.74 -3.89
C PRO A 9 52.75 41.09 -3.89
N ALA A 10 51.82 41.64 -4.69
CA ALA A 10 50.49 41.07 -4.89
C ALA A 10 50.57 39.72 -5.62
N GLN A 11 49.93 38.68 -5.08
CA GLN A 11 49.83 37.38 -5.72
C GLN A 11 48.79 37.39 -6.85
N PRO A 12 49.04 36.73 -8.00
CA PRO A 12 48.07 36.65 -9.08
C PRO A 12 46.84 35.85 -8.64
N VAL A 13 45.66 36.46 -8.77
CA VAL A 13 44.37 35.83 -8.46
C VAL A 13 44.07 34.78 -9.54
N GLN A 14 44.15 33.49 -9.19
CA GLN A 14 43.64 32.41 -10.04
C GLN A 14 42.11 32.42 -10.04
N SER A 15 41.48 32.63 -11.19
CA SER A 15 40.04 32.50 -11.37
C SER A 15 39.66 31.01 -11.33
N ALA A 16 39.01 30.59 -10.25
CA ALA A 16 38.41 29.26 -10.15
C ALA A 16 37.15 29.16 -11.04
N PRO A 17 36.92 28.03 -11.75
CA PRO A 17 35.72 27.85 -12.57
C PRO A 17 34.47 27.83 -11.68
N VAL A 18 33.46 28.60 -12.08
CA VAL A 18 32.14 28.64 -11.43
C VAL A 18 31.36 27.40 -11.87
N TYR A 19 31.23 26.42 -10.97
CA TYR A 19 30.34 25.28 -11.18
C TYR A 19 28.88 25.72 -10.97
N ALA A 20 28.05 25.60 -12.01
CA ALA A 20 26.60 25.77 -11.86
C ALA A 20 26.06 24.63 -10.98
N ALA A 21 25.54 24.98 -9.79
CA ALA A 21 24.90 24.01 -8.92
C ALA A 21 23.54 23.59 -9.51
N PRO A 22 23.17 22.29 -9.46
CA PRO A 22 21.83 21.87 -9.85
C PRO A 22 20.79 22.54 -8.95
N VAL A 23 19.71 23.04 -9.55
CA VAL A 23 18.56 23.58 -8.83
C VAL A 23 17.89 22.41 -8.10
N TYR A 24 18.14 22.29 -6.80
CA TYR A 24 17.43 21.34 -5.95
C TYR A 24 15.97 21.80 -5.84
N ALA A 25 15.04 21.01 -6.38
CA ALA A 25 13.62 21.20 -6.10
C ALA A 25 13.41 21.17 -4.58
N ALA A 26 12.72 22.17 -4.03
CA ALA A 26 12.42 22.22 -2.61
C ALA A 26 11.74 20.90 -2.18
N PRO A 27 12.10 20.33 -1.02
CA PRO A 27 11.52 19.08 -0.58
C PRO A 27 9.99 19.26 -0.50
N GLN A 28 9.27 18.45 -1.29
CA GLN A 28 7.82 18.36 -1.17
C GLN A 28 7.49 18.05 0.29
N GLN A 29 6.69 18.91 0.92
CA GLN A 29 6.24 18.77 2.29
C GLN A 29 5.28 17.57 2.33
N ARG A 30 5.84 16.36 2.39
CA ARG A 30 5.08 15.12 2.54
C ARG A 30 4.38 15.18 3.89
N ASP A 31 3.11 14.79 3.93
CA ASP A 31 2.44 14.56 5.19
C ASP A 31 3.27 13.62 6.08
N PRO A 32 3.36 13.89 7.40
CA PRO A 32 4.04 13.00 8.32
C PRO A 32 3.50 11.58 8.16
N ALA A 33 4.40 10.60 8.07
CA ALA A 33 4.00 9.21 8.00
C ALA A 33 3.16 8.81 9.22
N ASP A 34 2.10 8.03 8.99
CA ASP A 34 1.28 7.49 10.06
C ASP A 34 2.10 6.64 11.04
N SER A 35 1.90 6.86 12.33
CA SER A 35 2.60 6.10 13.38
C SER A 35 2.16 4.64 13.42
N VAL A 36 3.02 3.77 13.99
CA VAL A 36 2.70 2.35 14.18
C VAL A 36 1.41 2.16 15.00
N GLY A 37 1.23 2.94 16.08
CA GLY A 37 0.01 2.87 16.89
C GLY A 37 -1.26 3.22 16.10
N SER A 38 -1.17 4.18 15.18
CA SER A 38 -2.26 4.55 14.27
C SER A 38 -2.63 3.40 13.33
N TRP A 39 -1.65 2.66 12.81
CA TRP A 39 -1.88 1.46 12.00
C TRP A 39 -2.42 0.28 12.82
N MET A 40 -1.93 0.09 14.04
CA MET A 40 -2.45 -0.92 14.96
C MET A 40 -3.93 -0.71 15.25
N LEU A 41 -4.35 0.54 15.48
CA LEU A 41 -5.77 0.86 15.64
C LEU A 41 -6.58 0.58 14.37
N THR A 42 -6.06 0.95 13.19
CA THR A 42 -6.70 0.64 11.90
C THR A 42 -6.90 -0.87 11.72
N ILE A 43 -5.88 -1.68 11.99
CA ILE A 43 -5.94 -3.15 11.88
C ILE A 43 -6.91 -3.73 12.92
N PHE A 44 -6.92 -3.20 14.14
CA PHE A 44 -7.86 -3.61 15.18
C PHE A 44 -9.32 -3.37 14.76
N LEU A 45 -9.64 -2.19 14.23
CA LEU A 45 -10.98 -1.86 13.74
C LEU A 45 -11.42 -2.79 12.60
N LEU A 46 -10.51 -3.13 11.69
CA LEU A 46 -10.76 -4.07 10.58
C LEU A 46 -11.04 -5.50 11.06
N GLY A 47 -10.56 -5.89 12.23
CA GLY A 47 -10.87 -7.21 12.82
C GLY A 47 -12.34 -7.37 13.20
N LEU A 48 -13.08 -6.27 13.34
CA LEU A 48 -14.52 -6.28 13.61
C LEU A 48 -15.28 -6.16 12.28
N PRO A 49 -16.20 -7.10 11.94
CA PRO A 49 -16.78 -7.15 10.59
C PRO A 49 -17.61 -5.91 10.25
N LEU A 50 -18.51 -5.48 11.14
CA LEU A 50 -19.37 -4.32 10.90
C LEU A 50 -18.62 -2.99 11.10
N VAL A 51 -17.86 -2.88 12.19
CA VAL A 51 -17.13 -1.65 12.53
C VAL A 51 -16.00 -1.39 11.54
N GLY A 52 -15.27 -2.43 11.13
CA GLY A 52 -14.21 -2.36 10.14
C GLY A 52 -14.72 -1.92 8.77
N LEU A 53 -15.88 -2.44 8.33
CA LEU A 53 -16.50 -2.02 7.08
C LEU A 53 -16.92 -0.55 7.11
N ILE A 54 -17.57 -0.10 8.19
CA ILE A 54 -17.96 1.32 8.36
C ILE A 54 -16.70 2.21 8.36
N TYR A 55 -15.67 1.83 9.10
CA TYR A 55 -14.40 2.54 9.14
C TYR A 55 -13.79 2.70 7.74
N LEU A 56 -13.73 1.61 6.96
CA LEU A 56 -13.23 1.64 5.58
C LEU A 56 -14.02 2.60 4.69
N LEU A 57 -15.34 2.60 4.77
CA LEU A 57 -16.18 3.52 3.99
C LEU A 57 -15.90 4.97 4.36
N VAL A 58 -15.90 5.29 5.66
CA VAL A 58 -15.62 6.66 6.14
C VAL A 58 -14.24 7.13 5.68
N VAL A 59 -13.21 6.30 5.85
CA VAL A 59 -11.84 6.65 5.48
C VAL A 59 -11.65 6.73 3.97
N ALA A 60 -12.23 5.82 3.18
CA ALA A 60 -12.09 5.80 1.73
C ALA A 60 -12.65 7.07 1.06
N PHE A 61 -13.71 7.65 1.63
CA PHE A 61 -14.40 8.82 1.08
C PHE A 61 -14.01 10.14 1.75
N GLY A 62 -12.83 10.20 2.40
CA GLY A 62 -12.25 11.46 2.87
C GLY A 62 -12.41 11.74 4.37
N GLY A 63 -12.87 10.77 5.17
CA GLY A 63 -12.96 10.90 6.62
C GLY A 63 -11.61 10.83 7.38
N SER A 64 -10.48 10.88 6.67
CA SER A 64 -9.12 10.83 7.24
C SER A 64 -8.23 11.87 6.58
N SER A 65 -7.45 12.61 7.37
CA SER A 65 -6.44 13.54 6.84
C SER A 65 -5.21 12.84 6.25
N SER A 66 -4.97 11.55 6.55
CA SER A 66 -3.88 10.78 5.94
C SER A 66 -4.28 10.21 4.58
N GLU A 67 -3.57 10.63 3.53
CA GLU A 67 -3.72 10.06 2.18
C GLU A 67 -3.42 8.55 2.13
N SER A 68 -2.46 8.08 2.92
CA SER A 68 -2.09 6.66 2.98
C SER A 68 -3.25 5.79 3.46
N LYS A 69 -3.97 6.25 4.49
CA LYS A 69 -5.14 5.54 5.02
C LYS A 69 -6.32 5.57 4.05
N GLN A 70 -6.55 6.69 3.36
CA GLN A 70 -7.59 6.78 2.32
C GLN A 70 -7.32 5.81 1.17
N ASN A 71 -6.08 5.78 0.67
CA ASN A 71 -5.67 4.87 -0.41
C ASN A 71 -5.75 3.40 0.01
N PHE A 72 -5.29 3.09 1.22
CA PHE A 72 -5.46 1.76 1.80
C PHE A 72 -6.94 1.37 1.87
N ALA A 73 -7.81 2.25 2.37
CA ALA A 73 -9.24 1.93 2.50
C ALA A 73 -9.92 1.67 1.16
N ARG A 74 -9.62 2.47 0.13
CA ARG A 74 -10.09 2.27 -1.25
C ARG A 74 -9.60 0.93 -1.81
N ALA A 75 -8.32 0.60 -1.62
CA ALA A 75 -7.75 -0.68 -2.04
C ALA A 75 -8.40 -1.86 -1.32
N SER A 76 -8.65 -1.76 0.00
CA SER A 76 -9.34 -2.79 0.77
C SER A 76 -10.75 -3.05 0.28
N LEU A 77 -11.51 -2.00 -0.06
CA LEU A 77 -12.86 -2.16 -0.64
C LEU A 77 -12.82 -2.89 -1.99
N ILE A 78 -11.84 -2.58 -2.84
CA ILE A 78 -11.65 -3.31 -4.11
C ILE A 78 -11.31 -4.78 -3.84
N TRP A 79 -10.42 -5.06 -2.89
CA TRP A 79 -10.10 -6.43 -2.50
C TRP A 79 -11.29 -7.20 -1.93
N TYR A 80 -12.20 -6.55 -1.20
CA TYR A 80 -13.46 -7.16 -0.76
C TYR A 80 -14.39 -7.51 -1.93
N LEU A 81 -14.48 -6.66 -2.95
CA LEU A 81 -15.25 -7.00 -4.15
C LEU A 81 -14.62 -8.18 -4.91
N ILE A 82 -13.30 -8.18 -5.05
CA ILE A 82 -12.56 -9.29 -5.67
C ILE A 82 -12.77 -10.58 -4.88
N SER A 83 -12.68 -10.55 -3.56
CA SER A 83 -12.84 -11.74 -2.73
C SER A 83 -14.24 -12.33 -2.85
N ILE A 84 -15.29 -11.50 -2.87
CA ILE A 84 -16.67 -11.96 -3.09
C ILE A 84 -16.78 -12.72 -4.43
N VAL A 85 -16.25 -12.15 -5.52
CA VAL A 85 -16.28 -12.78 -6.84
C VAL A 85 -15.52 -14.11 -6.83
N LEU A 86 -14.31 -14.14 -6.27
CA LEU A 86 -13.50 -15.36 -6.18
C LEU A 86 -14.18 -16.43 -5.32
N THR A 87 -14.81 -16.04 -4.21
CA THR A 87 -15.56 -16.96 -3.35
C THR A 87 -16.75 -17.57 -4.08
N ILE A 88 -17.51 -16.78 -4.86
CA ILE A 88 -18.62 -17.29 -5.67
C ILE A 88 -18.11 -18.29 -6.70
N ILE A 89 -17.05 -17.96 -7.44
CA ILE A 89 -16.46 -18.86 -8.44
C ILE A 89 -16.00 -20.15 -7.78
N LEU A 90 -15.26 -20.05 -6.67
CA LEU A 90 -14.79 -21.22 -5.92
C LEU A 90 -15.96 -22.09 -5.44
N PHE A 91 -17.00 -21.48 -4.90
CA PHE A 91 -18.17 -22.20 -4.42
C PHE A 91 -18.89 -22.95 -5.55
N VAL A 92 -19.07 -22.32 -6.72
CA VAL A 92 -19.67 -22.95 -7.90
C VAL A 92 -18.83 -24.14 -8.38
N VAL A 93 -17.51 -23.97 -8.49
CA VAL A 93 -16.59 -25.03 -8.91
C VAL A 93 -16.61 -26.20 -7.92
N LEU A 94 -16.56 -25.93 -6.61
CA LEU A 94 -16.61 -26.97 -5.59
C LEU A 94 -17.97 -27.68 -5.57
N ALA A 95 -19.08 -26.95 -5.70
CA ALA A 95 -20.42 -27.53 -5.76
C ALA A 95 -20.61 -28.44 -6.98
N ALA A 96 -20.18 -27.99 -8.16
CA ALA A 96 -20.25 -28.79 -9.38
C ALA A 96 -19.36 -30.03 -9.30
N SER A 97 -18.13 -29.88 -8.81
CA SER A 97 -17.20 -30.99 -8.61
C SER A 97 -17.72 -32.01 -7.59
N GLY A 98 -18.30 -31.53 -6.48
CA GLY A 98 -18.92 -32.35 -5.45
C GLY A 98 -20.14 -33.11 -5.96
N ALA A 99 -21.00 -32.47 -6.75
CA ALA A 99 -22.15 -33.12 -7.37
C ALA A 99 -21.73 -34.18 -8.39
N ALA A 100 -20.74 -33.89 -9.23
CA ALA A 100 -20.20 -34.86 -10.18
C ALA A 100 -19.58 -36.08 -9.46
N PHE A 101 -18.81 -35.83 -8.40
CA PHE A 101 -18.24 -36.90 -7.58
C PHE A 101 -19.33 -37.73 -6.89
N PHE A 102 -20.37 -37.10 -6.34
CA PHE A 102 -21.47 -37.82 -5.71
C PHE A 102 -22.22 -38.70 -6.70
N ASN A 103 -22.52 -38.18 -7.90
CA ASN A 103 -23.14 -38.97 -8.96
C ASN A 103 -22.28 -40.17 -9.36
N TRP A 104 -20.97 -39.98 -9.49
CA TRP A 104 -20.01 -41.05 -9.71
C TRP A 104 -20.07 -42.09 -8.58
N VAL A 105 -20.05 -41.70 -7.31
CA VAL A 105 -20.16 -42.65 -6.18
C VAL A 105 -21.45 -43.47 -6.26
N VAL A 106 -22.59 -42.84 -6.53
CA VAL A 106 -23.88 -43.53 -6.66
C VAL A 106 -23.87 -44.51 -7.83
N GLU A 107 -23.37 -44.09 -8.99
CA GLU A 107 -23.28 -44.96 -10.16
C GLU A 107 -22.39 -46.19 -9.87
N PHE A 108 -21.28 -46.00 -9.17
CA PHE A 108 -20.38 -47.08 -8.79
C PHE A 108 -21.04 -48.10 -7.85
N ASP A 109 -21.81 -47.64 -6.86
CA ASP A 109 -22.56 -48.52 -5.95
C ASP A 109 -23.63 -49.32 -6.72
N THR A 110 -24.38 -48.66 -7.60
CA THR A 110 -25.40 -49.33 -8.42
C THR A 110 -24.81 -50.35 -9.39
N ALA A 111 -23.60 -50.13 -9.90
CA ALA A 111 -22.93 -51.03 -10.84
C ALA A 111 -22.47 -52.35 -10.20
N GLN A 112 -22.23 -52.36 -8.88
CA GLN A 112 -21.71 -53.54 -8.15
C GLN A 112 -22.82 -54.39 -7.51
N THR A 113 -24.07 -53.92 -7.50
CA THR A 113 -25.17 -54.64 -6.84
C THR A 113 -25.57 -55.89 -7.65
N PRO A 114 -25.36 -57.13 -7.15
CA PRO A 114 -25.86 -58.33 -7.80
C PRO A 114 -27.39 -58.38 -7.63
N ARG A 115 -28.12 -58.65 -8.72
CA ARG A 115 -29.60 -58.79 -8.69
C ARG A 115 -30.06 -60.13 -8.15
#